data_AF-A0A6P7U2Y8-F1
#
_entry.id   AF-A0A6P7U2Y8-F1
#
_cell.length_a   1.000
_cell.length_b   1.000
_cell.length_c   1.000
_cell.angle_alpha   90.00
_cell.angle_beta   90.00
_cell.angle_gamma   90.00
#
_symmetry.space_group_name_H-M   'P 1'
#
loop_
_entity.id
_entity.type
_entity.pdbx_description
1 polymer ?
#
loop_
_entity_poly.entity_id
_entity_poly.type
_entity_poly.pdbx_seq_one_letter_code
_entity_poly.pdbx_strand_id
1 'polypeptide(L)'
;MNPHGFPSRMTVGKMLEIITGKAAAVGGQFVDSTGYKRELTQKILEEHGFNYIGEDIMYTGMEGYSCWGMVYYQKLKHMVGDKIHARSTGPVVNLTRQPTEGRNRQGGLRIGEMERDCLIAYGASQLIHERLVTSSDNFVVDICGKCGVMGMPNWYSFFVTARCQNCRDGSEMARVQMPYAFKLLCQEMTAMNIVPKFILKDVV
;
A
#
# COMPACT_ATOMS: atom_id res chain seq x y z
N MET A 1 -10.73 -9.97 23.92
CA MET A 1 -10.25 -10.59 22.66
C MET A 1 -11.46 -11.11 21.90
N ASN A 2 -11.50 -11.03 20.56
CA ASN A 2 -12.66 -11.53 19.81
C ASN A 2 -12.76 -13.08 19.92
N PRO A 3 -13.90 -13.64 20.36
CA PRO A 3 -14.07 -15.10 20.54
C PRO A 3 -13.87 -15.90 19.25
N HIS A 4 -14.13 -15.34 18.07
CA HIS A 4 -13.94 -16.03 16.80
C HIS A 4 -12.48 -16.44 16.52
N GLY A 5 -11.50 -15.79 17.16
CA GLY A 5 -10.08 -16.09 16.96
C GLY A 5 -9.57 -17.34 17.68
N PHE A 6 -10.36 -17.94 18.59
CA PHE A 6 -9.97 -19.13 19.34
C PHE A 6 -10.16 -20.46 18.58
N PRO A 7 -11.36 -20.78 18.06
CA PRO A 7 -11.59 -22.09 17.42
C PRO A 7 -10.76 -22.25 16.13
N SER A 8 -10.60 -21.19 15.35
CA SER A 8 -9.88 -21.25 14.08
C SER A 8 -8.36 -21.43 14.23
N ARG A 9 -7.79 -21.02 15.36
CA ARG A 9 -6.34 -21.08 15.62
C ARG A 9 -5.94 -22.25 16.50
N MET A 10 -6.91 -22.99 17.05
CA MET A 10 -6.69 -24.13 17.98
C MET A 10 -5.72 -23.78 19.13
N THR A 11 -5.73 -22.53 19.60
CA THR A 11 -4.81 -22.03 20.64
C THR A 11 -5.37 -22.30 22.05
N VAL A 12 -5.53 -23.57 22.40
CA VAL A 12 -6.06 -24.01 23.70
C VAL A 12 -5.19 -23.48 24.85
N GLY A 13 -3.87 -23.42 24.66
CA GLY A 13 -2.94 -22.89 25.67
C GLY A 13 -3.28 -21.48 26.16
N LYS A 14 -3.86 -20.63 25.30
CA LYS A 14 -4.30 -19.28 25.70
C LYS A 14 -5.53 -19.31 26.60
N MET A 15 -6.44 -20.27 26.39
CA MET A 15 -7.57 -20.49 27.32
C MET A 15 -7.08 -21.02 28.66
N LEU A 16 -6.11 -21.94 28.65
CA LEU A 16 -5.49 -22.43 29.88
C LEU A 16 -4.79 -21.28 30.63
N GLU A 17 -4.08 -20.40 29.93
CA GLU A 17 -3.44 -19.21 30.52
C GLU A 17 -4.46 -18.25 31.16
N ILE A 18 -5.64 -18.05 30.56
CA ILE A 18 -6.71 -17.23 31.16
C ILE A 18 -7.13 -17.82 32.51
N ILE A 19 -7.35 -19.14 32.56
CA ILE A 19 -7.82 -19.84 33.77
C ILE A 19 -6.72 -19.87 34.83
N THR A 20 -5.47 -20.18 34.45
CA THR A 20 -4.34 -20.18 35.39
C THR A 20 -4.00 -18.78 35.88
N GLY A 21 -4.05 -17.78 35.00
CA GLY A 21 -3.83 -16.38 35.35
C GLY A 21 -4.89 -15.87 36.32
N LYS A 22 -6.14 -16.30 36.16
CA LYS A 22 -7.22 -16.00 37.12
C LYS A 22 -6.96 -16.67 38.47
N ALA A 23 -6.67 -17.96 38.49
CA ALA A 23 -6.37 -18.69 39.73
C ALA A 23 -5.13 -18.12 40.46
N ALA A 24 -4.09 -17.73 39.72
CA ALA A 24 -2.89 -17.10 40.26
C ALA A 24 -3.19 -15.74 40.91
N ALA A 25 -4.02 -14.93 40.26
CA ALA A 25 -4.42 -13.62 40.78
C ALA A 25 -5.28 -13.74 42.05
N VAL A 26 -6.16 -14.73 42.11
CA VAL A 26 -7.06 -14.95 43.25
C VAL A 26 -6.33 -15.60 44.43
N GLY A 27 -5.51 -16.62 44.17
CA GLY A 27 -4.73 -17.30 45.20
C GLY A 27 -3.51 -16.52 45.70
N GLY A 28 -3.17 -15.39 45.07
CA GLY A 28 -2.03 -14.55 45.46
C GLY A 28 -0.66 -15.21 45.27
N GLN A 29 -0.58 -16.25 44.43
CA GLN A 29 0.63 -17.04 44.18
C GLN A 29 0.90 -17.16 42.69
N PHE A 30 2.18 -17.14 42.32
CA PHE A 30 2.58 -17.46 40.95
C PHE A 30 2.35 -18.95 40.67
N VAL A 31 1.62 -19.26 39.61
CA VAL A 31 1.31 -20.63 39.20
C VAL A 31 2.32 -21.09 38.15
N ASP A 32 3.07 -22.15 38.48
CA ASP A 32 3.89 -22.84 37.48
C ASP A 32 2.98 -23.51 36.43
N SER A 33 3.14 -23.09 35.19
CA SER A 33 2.36 -23.59 34.05
C SER A 33 3.13 -24.62 33.21
N THR A 34 4.31 -25.06 33.66
CA THR A 34 5.10 -26.11 33.03
C THR A 34 4.35 -27.45 33.12
N GLY A 35 3.79 -27.92 32.00
CA GLY A 35 3.02 -29.18 31.97
C GLY A 35 1.64 -29.09 32.64
N TYR A 36 0.95 -27.96 32.48
CA TYR A 36 -0.42 -27.63 32.94
C TYR A 36 -1.14 -28.70 33.79
N LYS A 37 -1.35 -28.41 35.07
CA LYS A 37 -2.09 -29.27 36.01
C LYS A 37 -3.47 -28.69 36.31
N ARG A 38 -4.49 -29.19 35.59
CA ARG A 38 -5.88 -28.70 35.67
C ARG A 38 -6.46 -28.72 37.08
N GLU A 39 -6.25 -29.81 37.83
CA GLU A 39 -6.86 -30.03 39.14
C GLU A 39 -6.49 -28.96 40.16
N LEU A 40 -5.24 -28.46 40.10
CA LEU A 40 -4.74 -27.47 41.03
C LEU A 40 -5.39 -26.10 40.77
N THR A 41 -5.55 -25.75 39.49
CA THR A 41 -6.19 -24.50 39.09
C THR A 41 -7.68 -24.47 39.43
N GLN A 42 -8.37 -25.59 39.27
CA GLN A 42 -9.80 -25.70 39.56
C GLN A 42 -10.10 -25.60 41.07
N LYS A 43 -9.33 -26.29 41.91
CA LYS A 43 -9.47 -26.21 43.37
C LYS A 43 -9.31 -24.79 43.89
N ILE A 44 -8.29 -24.08 43.43
CA ILE A 44 -8.05 -22.68 43.82
C ILE A 44 -9.23 -21.80 43.44
N LEU A 45 -9.82 -21.97 42.25
CA LEU A 45 -10.99 -21.18 41.83
C LEU A 45 -12.22 -21.50 42.68
N GLU A 46 -12.50 -22.77 42.95
CA GLU A 46 -13.65 -23.21 43.76
C GLU A 46 -13.53 -22.73 45.22
N GLU A 47 -12.34 -22.82 45.83
CA GLU A 47 -12.07 -22.35 47.19
C GLU A 47 -12.38 -20.85 47.37
N HIS A 48 -12.24 -20.08 46.30
CA HIS A 48 -12.47 -18.64 46.30
C HIS A 48 -13.83 -18.25 45.69
N GLY A 49 -14.73 -19.21 45.47
CA GLY A 49 -16.10 -18.97 45.01
C GLY A 49 -16.24 -18.64 43.52
N PHE A 50 -15.23 -18.95 42.70
CA PHE A 50 -15.29 -18.81 41.24
C PHE A 50 -15.67 -20.15 40.56
N ASN A 51 -16.18 -20.05 39.33
CA ASN A 51 -16.50 -21.23 38.52
C ASN A 51 -15.22 -21.99 38.09
N TYR A 52 -15.25 -23.32 38.18
CA TYR A 52 -14.16 -24.23 37.80
C TYR A 52 -13.81 -24.19 36.29
N ILE A 53 -14.72 -23.69 35.44
CA ILE A 53 -14.48 -23.47 34.00
C ILE A 53 -13.79 -22.12 33.74
N GLY A 54 -13.90 -21.18 34.68
CA GLY A 54 -13.44 -19.80 34.51
C GLY A 54 -14.47 -18.87 33.83
N GLU A 55 -15.69 -19.35 33.61
CA GLU A 55 -16.83 -18.55 33.14
C GLU A 55 -17.47 -17.80 34.29
N ASP A 56 -17.58 -16.48 34.16
CA ASP A 56 -18.31 -15.65 35.10
C ASP A 56 -19.48 -14.93 34.41
N ILE A 57 -20.45 -14.53 35.22
CA ILE A 57 -21.57 -13.72 34.78
C ILE A 57 -21.06 -12.29 34.64
N MET A 58 -21.12 -11.75 33.43
CA MET A 58 -20.75 -10.36 33.14
C MET A 58 -22.03 -9.57 32.89
N TYR A 59 -22.21 -8.53 33.69
CA TYR A 59 -23.32 -7.59 33.50
C TYR A 59 -22.86 -6.51 32.53
N THR A 60 -23.38 -6.57 31.31
CA THR A 60 -23.48 -5.39 30.45
C THR A 60 -24.94 -4.94 30.49
N GLY A 61 -25.34 -3.85 29.82
CA GLY A 61 -26.78 -3.48 29.71
C GLY A 61 -27.72 -4.58 29.18
N MET A 62 -27.19 -5.73 28.76
CA MET A 62 -27.87 -7.02 28.64
C MET A 62 -26.98 -8.10 29.30
N GLU A 63 -27.59 -9.03 30.02
CA GLU A 63 -26.92 -10.10 30.78
C GLU A 63 -26.23 -11.12 29.85
N GLY A 64 -25.04 -11.61 30.23
CA GLY A 64 -24.33 -12.65 29.49
C GLY A 64 -23.21 -13.33 30.28
N TYR A 65 -22.85 -14.54 29.85
CA TYR A 65 -21.72 -15.29 30.41
C TYR A 65 -20.46 -15.06 29.57
N SER A 66 -19.33 -14.78 30.21
CA SER A 66 -18.06 -14.65 29.51
C SER A 66 -16.90 -15.13 30.38
N CYS A 67 -15.95 -15.85 29.78
CA CYS A 67 -14.67 -16.12 30.42
C CYS A 67 -13.86 -14.82 30.51
N TRP A 68 -13.36 -14.49 31.69
CA TRP A 68 -12.38 -13.43 31.89
C TRP A 68 -11.24 -13.95 32.77
N GLY A 69 -10.06 -13.37 32.61
CA GLY A 69 -8.89 -13.72 33.38
C GLY A 69 -7.67 -12.94 32.91
N MET A 70 -6.54 -13.17 33.59
CA MET A 70 -5.29 -12.48 33.31
C MET A 70 -4.50 -13.23 32.23
N VAL A 71 -3.98 -12.50 31.25
CA VAL A 71 -3.17 -13.02 30.16
C VAL A 71 -1.99 -12.11 29.95
N TYR A 72 -0.81 -12.68 29.73
CA TYR A 72 0.38 -11.90 29.48
C TYR A 72 0.44 -11.45 28.01
N TYR A 73 0.25 -10.14 27.79
CA TYR A 73 0.35 -9.53 26.46
C TYR A 73 1.72 -8.89 26.24
N GLN A 74 2.34 -9.20 25.10
CA GLN A 74 3.57 -8.56 24.66
C GLN A 74 3.28 -7.45 23.64
N LYS A 75 3.79 -6.25 23.89
CA LYS A 75 3.70 -5.13 22.94
C LYS A 75 4.79 -5.28 21.87
N LEU A 76 4.37 -5.37 20.61
CA LEU A 76 5.28 -5.45 19.47
C LEU A 76 5.76 -4.05 19.03
N LYS A 77 6.93 -4.01 18.38
CA LYS A 77 7.54 -2.76 17.84
C LYS A 77 6.77 -2.14 16.66
N HIS A 78 5.78 -2.81 16.10
CA HIS A 78 5.04 -2.34 14.92
C HIS A 78 3.95 -1.34 15.30
N MET A 79 4.34 -0.08 15.47
CA MET A 79 3.41 1.00 15.78
C MET A 79 2.80 1.61 14.51
N VAL A 80 1.53 2.03 14.59
CA VAL A 80 0.83 2.69 13.48
C VAL A 80 1.48 4.04 13.13
N GLY A 81 1.98 4.76 14.14
CA GLY A 81 2.69 6.04 13.93
C GLY A 81 3.92 5.93 13.01
N ASP A 82 4.57 4.76 12.99
CA ASP A 82 5.71 4.49 12.11
C ASP A 82 5.29 4.07 10.70
N LYS A 83 4.02 3.70 10.51
CA LYS A 83 3.48 3.22 9.22
C LYS A 83 2.68 4.26 8.45
N ILE A 84 2.10 5.26 9.12
CA ILE A 84 1.32 6.29 8.43
C ILE A 84 2.20 7.07 7.45
N HIS A 85 1.77 7.13 6.18
CA HIS A 85 2.47 7.81 5.11
C HIS A 85 1.46 8.35 4.12
N ALA A 86 1.61 9.63 3.76
CA ALA A 86 0.77 10.30 2.78
C ALA A 86 1.64 11.25 1.96
N ARG A 87 1.32 11.37 0.68
CA ARG A 87 2.00 12.26 -0.26
C ARG A 87 0.94 12.95 -1.12
N SER A 88 1.01 14.26 -1.21
CA SER A 88 0.28 15.06 -2.22
C SER A 88 1.20 15.34 -3.41
N THR A 89 2.19 16.21 -3.23
CA THR A 89 3.28 16.50 -4.17
C THR A 89 4.61 16.27 -3.47
N GLY A 90 5.67 16.01 -4.25
CA GLY A 90 6.97 15.70 -3.66
C GLY A 90 8.06 15.56 -4.73
N PRO A 91 9.29 15.27 -4.30
CA PRO A 91 10.41 15.09 -5.21
C PRO A 91 10.17 13.94 -6.19
N VAL A 92 10.81 14.05 -7.34
CA VAL A 92 10.79 13.06 -8.42
C VAL A 92 12.20 12.59 -8.72
N VAL A 93 12.32 11.39 -9.27
CA VAL A 93 13.59 10.81 -9.70
C VAL A 93 14.04 11.51 -11.00
N ASN A 94 15.32 11.89 -11.08
CA ASN A 94 15.83 12.66 -12.23
C ASN A 94 15.66 11.94 -13.58
N LEU A 95 15.90 10.62 -13.63
CA LEU A 95 15.85 9.85 -14.86
C LEU A 95 14.42 9.71 -15.39
N THR A 96 13.49 9.20 -14.58
CA THR A 96 12.12 8.85 -15.01
C THR A 96 11.10 9.95 -14.75
N ARG A 97 11.45 10.98 -13.97
CA ARG A 97 10.55 12.02 -13.46
C ARG A 97 9.34 11.48 -12.68
N GLN A 98 9.40 10.24 -12.23
CA GLN A 98 8.38 9.62 -11.39
C GLN A 98 8.62 9.92 -9.90
N PRO A 99 7.59 9.82 -9.05
CA PRO A 99 7.72 9.88 -7.60
C PRO A 99 8.87 9.02 -7.05
N THR A 100 9.64 9.57 -6.10
CA THR A 100 10.64 8.82 -5.34
C THR A 100 10.02 7.68 -4.53
N GLU A 101 10.84 6.71 -4.11
CA GLU A 101 10.41 5.62 -3.21
C GLU A 101 10.73 5.93 -1.74
N GLY A 102 9.88 5.45 -0.84
CA GLY A 102 10.10 5.42 0.61
C GLY A 102 9.63 6.67 1.36
N ARG A 103 9.12 6.46 2.59
CA ARG A 103 8.60 7.51 3.48
C ARG A 103 9.64 8.60 3.77
N ASN A 104 10.89 8.21 4.04
CA ASN A 104 11.97 9.15 4.38
C ASN A 104 12.30 10.12 3.24
N ARG A 105 11.99 9.77 1.99
CA ARG A 105 12.22 10.61 0.80
C ARG A 105 10.93 11.25 0.28
N GLN A 106 9.89 11.28 1.12
CA GLN A 106 8.55 11.75 0.74
C GLN A 106 8.05 11.06 -0.54
N GLY A 107 8.34 9.76 -0.64
CA GLY A 107 8.06 8.96 -1.81
C GLY A 107 6.57 8.69 -2.04
N GLY A 108 6.21 8.33 -3.27
CA GLY A 108 4.85 7.91 -3.62
C GLY A 108 4.57 6.46 -3.25
N LEU A 109 3.31 6.07 -3.35
CA LEU A 109 2.91 4.67 -3.40
C LEU A 109 2.95 4.19 -4.85
N ARG A 110 3.36 2.94 -5.05
CA ARG A 110 3.41 2.33 -6.37
C ARG A 110 2.02 1.84 -6.76
N ILE A 111 1.58 2.22 -7.95
CA ILE A 111 0.48 1.56 -8.66
C ILE A 111 1.13 0.59 -9.64
N GLY A 112 1.07 -0.69 -9.35
CA GLY A 112 1.62 -1.75 -10.18
C GLY A 112 0.62 -2.27 -11.20
N GLU A 113 0.99 -3.40 -11.81
CA GLU A 113 0.18 -4.05 -12.85
C GLU A 113 -1.12 -4.60 -12.28
N MET A 114 -1.08 -5.19 -11.09
CA MET A 114 -2.29 -5.72 -10.43
C MET A 114 -3.29 -4.61 -10.12
N GLU A 115 -2.83 -3.46 -9.60
CA GLU A 115 -3.70 -2.32 -9.31
C GLU A 115 -4.29 -1.72 -10.58
N ARG A 116 -3.50 -1.65 -11.67
CA ARG A 116 -4.00 -1.25 -12.99
C ARG A 116 -5.10 -2.21 -13.46
N ASP A 117 -4.87 -3.51 -13.37
CA ASP A 117 -5.81 -4.52 -13.86
C ASP A 117 -7.13 -4.49 -13.08
N CYS A 118 -7.09 -4.20 -11.78
CA CYS A 118 -8.31 -3.94 -11.00
C CYS A 118 -9.12 -2.74 -11.54
N LEU A 119 -8.44 -1.64 -11.91
CA LEU A 119 -9.11 -0.46 -12.47
C LEU A 119 -9.69 -0.73 -13.86
N ILE A 120 -8.99 -1.53 -14.67
CA ILE A 120 -9.46 -1.97 -16.00
C ILE A 120 -10.70 -2.85 -15.83
N ALA A 121 -10.68 -3.83 -14.92
CA ALA A 121 -11.81 -4.70 -14.65
C ALA A 121 -13.06 -3.94 -14.19
N TYR A 122 -12.86 -2.84 -13.44
CA TYR A 122 -13.95 -1.95 -13.05
C TYR A 122 -14.45 -1.06 -14.19
N GLY A 123 -13.65 -0.84 -15.24
CA GLY A 123 -14.01 0.01 -16.37
C GLY A 123 -13.84 1.52 -16.13
N ALA A 124 -13.09 1.94 -15.11
CA ALA A 124 -12.86 3.36 -14.81
C ALA A 124 -11.74 3.97 -15.66
N SER A 125 -11.99 4.16 -16.95
CA SER A 125 -11.03 4.71 -17.93
C SER A 125 -10.44 6.07 -17.50
N GLN A 126 -11.28 7.00 -17.05
CA GLN A 126 -10.84 8.34 -16.65
C GLN A 126 -9.94 8.29 -15.40
N LEU A 127 -10.25 7.41 -14.45
CA LEU A 127 -9.46 7.23 -13.24
C LEU A 127 -8.10 6.62 -13.56
N ILE A 128 -8.03 5.68 -14.50
CA ILE A 128 -6.76 5.12 -14.99
C ILE A 128 -5.90 6.23 -15.57
N HIS A 129 -6.46 7.08 -16.43
CA HIS A 129 -5.73 8.20 -17.04
C HIS A 129 -5.26 9.22 -16.00
N GLU A 130 -6.11 9.57 -15.02
CA GLU A 130 -5.76 10.47 -13.93
C GLU A 130 -4.59 9.92 -13.09
N ARG A 131 -4.66 8.64 -12.71
CA ARG A 131 -3.70 8.01 -11.80
C ARG A 131 -2.36 7.68 -12.48
N LEU A 132 -2.40 7.11 -13.69
CA LEU A 132 -1.18 6.66 -14.37
C LEU A 132 -0.48 7.77 -15.17
N VAL A 133 -1.22 8.77 -15.66
CA VAL A 133 -0.65 9.82 -16.51
C VAL A 133 -0.63 11.16 -15.78
N THR A 134 -1.80 11.65 -15.37
CA THR A 134 -1.93 13.03 -14.87
C THR A 134 -1.23 13.24 -13.53
N SER A 135 -1.33 12.27 -12.63
CA SER A 135 -0.77 12.34 -11.27
C SER A 135 0.69 11.85 -11.16
N SER A 136 1.21 11.18 -12.19
CA SER A 136 2.55 10.57 -12.18
C SER A 136 3.53 11.43 -12.98
N ASP A 137 3.66 11.18 -14.29
CA ASP A 137 4.75 11.66 -15.12
C ASP A 137 4.24 12.29 -16.42
N ASN A 138 3.22 13.13 -16.30
CA ASN A 138 2.66 13.87 -17.43
C ASN A 138 3.73 14.74 -18.13
N PHE A 139 3.91 14.57 -19.44
CA PHE A 139 4.86 15.33 -20.23
C PHE A 139 4.31 15.67 -21.63
N VAL A 140 4.70 16.82 -22.16
CA VAL A 140 4.32 17.27 -23.51
C VAL A 140 5.54 17.18 -24.42
N VAL A 141 5.39 16.46 -25.53
CA VAL A 141 6.44 16.26 -26.55
C VAL A 141 5.98 16.86 -27.87
N ASP A 142 6.89 17.52 -28.57
CA ASP A 142 6.68 17.98 -29.94
C ASP A 142 7.05 16.86 -30.92
N ILE A 143 6.12 16.49 -31.80
CA ILE A 143 6.29 15.44 -32.80
C ILE A 143 6.03 16.02 -34.18
N CYS A 144 6.84 15.67 -35.16
CA CYS A 144 6.65 16.11 -36.53
C CYS A 144 5.61 15.27 -37.28
N GLY A 145 4.71 15.92 -38.00
CA GLY A 145 3.69 15.27 -38.85
C GLY A 145 4.27 14.45 -40.00
N LYS A 146 5.39 14.90 -40.59
CA LYS A 146 6.02 14.21 -41.73
C LYS A 146 6.96 13.08 -41.30
N CYS A 147 7.88 13.39 -40.38
CA CYS A 147 8.95 12.47 -39.97
C CYS A 147 8.47 11.46 -38.90
N GLY A 148 7.46 11.81 -38.10
CA GLY A 148 7.00 11.01 -36.96
C GLY A 148 8.05 10.88 -35.84
N VAL A 149 9.12 11.66 -35.89
CA VAL A 149 10.20 11.67 -34.89
C VAL A 149 9.97 12.83 -33.92
N MET A 150 10.38 12.63 -32.67
CA MET A 150 10.36 13.69 -31.65
C MET A 150 11.26 14.85 -32.09
N GLY A 151 10.70 16.05 -32.12
CA GLY A 151 11.43 17.27 -32.41
C GLY A 151 12.16 17.78 -31.17
N MET A 152 13.14 18.66 -31.41
CA MET A 152 13.73 19.44 -30.32
C MET A 152 13.05 20.81 -30.24
N PRO A 153 12.72 21.29 -29.03
CA PRO A 153 12.27 22.65 -28.85
C PRO A 153 13.42 23.61 -29.16
N ASN A 154 13.17 24.62 -30.00
CA ASN A 154 14.14 25.68 -30.23
C ASN A 154 14.05 26.71 -29.09
N TRP A 155 14.99 26.65 -28.15
CA TRP A 155 15.05 27.54 -26.99
C TRP A 155 15.71 28.89 -27.30
N TYR A 156 16.33 29.06 -28.47
CA TYR A 156 17.04 30.26 -28.90
C TYR A 156 16.14 31.33 -29.54
N SER A 157 14.89 30.99 -29.83
CA SER A 157 13.90 31.90 -30.43
C SER A 157 12.88 32.32 -29.37
N PHE A 158 12.53 33.61 -29.34
CA PHE A 158 11.49 34.17 -28.48
C PHE A 158 10.14 33.46 -28.67
N PHE A 159 9.89 32.95 -29.88
CA PHE A 159 8.81 32.01 -30.17
C PHE A 159 9.35 30.58 -30.12
N VAL A 160 8.85 29.75 -29.20
CA VAL A 160 9.19 28.33 -29.08
C VAL A 160 8.61 27.55 -30.26
N THR A 161 9.27 27.63 -31.41
CA THR A 161 9.00 26.77 -32.56
C THR A 161 9.87 25.52 -32.47
N ALA A 162 9.26 24.37 -32.25
CA ALA A 162 9.97 23.09 -32.32
C ALA A 162 10.43 22.81 -33.76
N ARG A 163 11.57 22.14 -33.92
CA ARG A 163 12.13 21.80 -35.24
C ARG A 163 12.44 20.31 -35.31
N CYS A 164 12.00 19.62 -36.38
CA CYS A 164 12.43 18.24 -36.64
C CYS A 164 13.87 18.29 -37.18
N GLN A 165 14.81 17.58 -36.54
CA GLN A 165 16.19 17.51 -37.00
C GLN A 165 16.32 16.77 -38.35
N ASN A 166 15.41 15.83 -38.62
CA ASN A 166 15.41 15.03 -39.84
C ASN A 166 14.88 15.82 -41.05
N CYS A 167 13.71 16.46 -40.93
CA CYS A 167 13.12 17.26 -42.00
C CYS A 167 13.70 18.67 -42.10
N ARG A 168 14.37 19.15 -41.04
CA ARG A 168 14.82 20.55 -40.89
C ARG A 168 13.72 21.60 -40.98
N ASP A 169 12.46 21.16 -41.02
CA ASP A 169 11.25 21.98 -41.04
C ASP A 169 10.61 22.01 -39.64
N GLY A 170 9.93 23.12 -39.35
CA GLY A 170 9.13 23.31 -38.14
C GLY A 170 7.66 23.64 -38.42
N SER A 171 7.20 23.55 -39.68
CA SER A 171 5.85 23.94 -40.08
C SER A 171 4.77 22.97 -39.61
N GLU A 172 5.06 21.67 -39.53
CA GLU A 172 4.12 20.61 -39.15
C GLU A 172 4.56 19.92 -37.86
N MET A 173 4.63 20.66 -36.76
CA MET A 173 4.90 20.12 -35.42
C MET A 173 3.61 20.09 -34.60
N ALA A 174 3.28 18.92 -34.07
CA ALA A 174 2.15 18.72 -33.17
C ALA A 174 2.62 18.51 -31.73
N ARG A 175 1.90 19.08 -30.77
CA ARG A 175 2.12 18.84 -29.34
C ARG A 175 1.31 17.64 -28.89
N VAL A 176 1.97 16.61 -28.38
CA VAL A 176 1.33 15.39 -27.89
C VAL A 176 1.63 15.21 -26.41
N GLN A 177 0.58 14.96 -25.63
CA GLN A 177 0.69 14.63 -24.22
C GLN A 177 0.94 13.12 -24.07
N MET A 178 1.98 12.74 -23.35
CA MET A 178 2.32 11.33 -23.07
C MET A 178 3.07 11.20 -21.73
N PRO A 179 3.10 10.02 -21.12
CA PRO A 179 3.96 9.77 -19.96
C PRO A 179 5.45 9.96 -20.31
N TYR A 180 6.20 10.59 -19.41
CA TYR A 180 7.63 10.78 -19.57
C TYR A 180 8.38 9.43 -19.68
N ALA A 181 7.93 8.40 -18.97
CA ALA A 181 8.49 7.05 -19.07
C ALA A 181 8.39 6.50 -20.51
N PHE A 182 7.31 6.80 -21.22
CA PHE A 182 7.15 6.39 -22.62
C PHE A 182 8.09 7.17 -23.55
N LYS A 183 8.26 8.48 -23.32
CA LYS A 183 9.27 9.28 -24.01
C LYS A 183 10.67 8.69 -23.83
N LEU A 184 11.03 8.33 -22.59
CA LEU A 184 12.32 7.73 -22.27
C LEU A 184 12.53 6.40 -23.01
N LEU A 185 11.51 5.53 -23.01
CA LEU A 185 11.53 4.27 -23.76
C LEU A 185 11.83 4.48 -25.25
N CYS A 186 11.19 5.46 -25.88
CA CYS A 186 11.46 5.77 -27.28
C CYS A 186 12.89 6.27 -27.52
N GLN A 187 13.46 7.03 -26.58
CA GLN A 187 14.84 7.49 -26.65
C GLN A 187 15.83 6.33 -26.49
N GLU A 188 15.55 5.38 -25.59
CA GLU A 188 16.34 4.15 -25.41
C GLU A 188 16.30 3.27 -26.66
N MET A 189 15.13 3.11 -27.30
CA MET A 189 15.03 2.43 -28.60
C MET A 189 15.87 3.11 -29.67
N THR A 190 15.81 4.45 -29.74
CA THR A 190 16.60 5.23 -30.71
C THR A 190 18.10 5.04 -30.50
N ALA A 191 18.56 4.94 -29.25
CA ALA A 191 19.95 4.64 -28.92
C ALA A 191 20.40 3.24 -29.38
N MET A 192 19.47 2.30 -29.50
CA MET A 192 19.69 0.95 -30.06
C MET A 192 19.51 0.90 -31.59
N ASN A 193 19.48 2.04 -32.28
CA ASN A 193 19.20 2.18 -33.73
C ASN A 193 17.79 1.70 -34.15
N ILE A 194 16.84 1.64 -33.23
CA ILE A 194 15.43 1.37 -33.53
C ILE A 194 14.70 2.72 -33.51
N VAL A 195 14.18 3.17 -34.65
CA VAL A 195 13.50 4.47 -34.76
C VAL A 195 11.98 4.29 -34.62
N PRO A 196 11.37 4.57 -33.45
CA PRO A 196 9.93 4.58 -33.32
C PRO A 196 9.35 5.79 -34.06
N LYS A 197 8.48 5.54 -35.04
CA LYS A 197 7.76 6.58 -35.78
C LYS A 197 6.34 6.72 -35.25
N PHE A 198 5.97 7.94 -34.90
CA PHE A 198 4.61 8.29 -34.51
C PHE A 198 3.76 8.64 -35.72
N ILE A 199 2.57 8.04 -35.80
CA ILE A 199 1.56 8.38 -36.80
C ILE A 199 0.53 9.26 -36.09
N LEU A 200 0.52 10.54 -36.44
CA LEU A 200 -0.41 11.50 -35.86
C LEU A 200 -1.77 11.40 -36.53
N LYS A 201 -2.83 11.62 -35.75
CA LYS A 201 -4.22 11.73 -36.21
C LYS A 201 -4.84 12.95 -35.55
N ASP A 202 -5.78 13.57 -36.23
CA ASP A 202 -6.49 14.73 -35.71
C ASP A 202 -7.32 14.36 -34.48
N VAL A 203 -7.36 15.29 -33.53
CA VAL A 203 -8.23 15.20 -32.36
C VAL A 203 -9.63 15.58 -32.83
N VAL A 204 -10.49 14.57 -33.01
CA VAL A 204 -11.91 14.73 -33.34
C VAL A 204 -12.68 15.20 -32.12
#